data_AF-A0A0F8A3B9-F1
#
_entry.id   AF-A0A0F8A3B9-F1
#
_cell.length_a   1.000
_cell.length_b   1.000
_cell.length_c   1.000
_cell.angle_alpha   90.00
_cell.angle_beta   90.00
_cell.angle_gamma   90.00
#
_symmetry.space_group_name_H-M   'P 1'
#
loop_
_entity.id
_entity.type
_entity.pdbx_description
1 polymer ?
#
loop_
_entity_poly.entity_id
_entity_poly.type
_entity_poly.pdbx_seq_one_letter_code
_entity_poly.pdbx_strand_id
1 'polypeptide(L)'
;MIRDSLVSITKIEFLSCIQQVRLQAFKPTTIQSAFRKTGIWPINPQIVMEVLQARQMHRTTSPPLRSGPSSSPFETPLTLRQTNKVADRLETTLREDDGLDCDFRRDLGRFIRGSLSLATELVQTKRDLGRTKMAERTQQQRRSMKNAQLQSGGVLTIAQGREMVRKRDEEEVNKARRVIEAAETKARSMRKKCFEDAAKKARQWRASERLSRAEICDSERGTRWLKRF
;
A
#
# COMPACT_ATOMS: atom_id res chain seq x y z
N MET A 1 -12.03 -43.69 -19.42
CA MET A 1 -13.36 -43.43 -18.80
C MET A 1 -13.08 -42.80 -17.45
N ILE A 2 -13.35 -41.52 -17.21
CA ILE A 2 -14.66 -40.88 -17.08
C ILE A 2 -14.61 -39.49 -17.72
N ARG A 3 -15.44 -39.27 -18.74
CA ARG A 3 -15.82 -37.94 -19.27
C ARG A 3 -17.34 -37.87 -19.22
N ASP A 4 -17.92 -38.09 -18.05
CA ASP A 4 -19.32 -37.78 -17.84
C ASP A 4 -19.39 -36.32 -17.42
N SER A 5 -19.87 -35.52 -18.36
CA SER A 5 -20.09 -34.09 -18.23
C SER A 5 -21.11 -33.82 -17.12
N LEU A 6 -20.67 -33.73 -15.87
CA LEU A 6 -21.45 -33.12 -14.79
C LEU A 6 -21.47 -31.61 -15.05
N VAL A 7 -22.49 -31.14 -15.77
CA VAL A 7 -22.66 -29.73 -16.17
C VAL A 7 -22.89 -28.81 -14.96
N SER A 8 -23.27 -29.36 -13.80
CA SER A 8 -23.39 -28.63 -12.55
C SER A 8 -23.11 -29.53 -11.35
N ILE A 9 -22.29 -29.05 -10.42
CA ILE A 9 -22.06 -29.68 -9.12
C ILE A 9 -22.59 -28.75 -8.03
N THR A 10 -23.49 -29.24 -7.19
CA THR A 10 -24.00 -28.44 -6.07
C THR A 10 -22.94 -28.30 -4.98
N LYS A 11 -23.10 -27.31 -4.09
CA LYS A 11 -22.15 -27.09 -2.98
C LYS A 11 -21.97 -28.33 -2.10
N ILE A 12 -23.05 -29.08 -1.85
CA ILE A 12 -23.02 -30.26 -0.97
C ILE A 12 -22.29 -31.41 -1.66
N GLU A 13 -22.55 -31.64 -2.95
CA GLU A 13 -21.85 -32.65 -3.76
C GLU A 13 -20.37 -32.33 -3.93
N PHE A 14 -20.02 -31.04 -4.14
CA PHE A 14 -18.62 -30.62 -4.18
C PHE A 14 -17.91 -30.92 -2.86
N LEU A 15 -18.54 -30.59 -1.73
CA LEU A 15 -17.95 -30.82 -0.41
C LEU A 15 -17.84 -32.31 -0.07
N SER A 16 -18.73 -33.16 -0.58
CA SER A 16 -18.64 -34.61 -0.38
C SER A 16 -17.54 -35.24 -1.25
N CYS A 17 -17.33 -34.76 -2.48
CA CYS A 17 -16.38 -35.38 -3.41
C CYS A 17 -14.97 -34.76 -3.39
N ILE A 18 -14.79 -33.52 -2.90
CA ILE A 18 -13.52 -32.78 -2.98
C ILE A 18 -12.36 -33.53 -2.32
N GLN A 19 -12.62 -34.27 -1.23
CA GLN A 19 -11.58 -35.03 -0.55
C GLN A 19 -11.04 -36.15 -1.44
N GLN A 20 -11.92 -36.89 -2.11
CA GLN A 20 -11.52 -37.94 -3.05
C GLN A 20 -10.79 -37.37 -4.27
N VAL A 21 -11.27 -36.24 -4.81
CA VAL A 21 -10.61 -35.53 -5.90
C VAL A 21 -9.19 -35.11 -5.52
N ARG A 22 -8.98 -34.59 -4.30
CA ARG A 22 -7.66 -34.21 -3.80
C ARG A 22 -6.70 -35.40 -3.72
N LEU A 23 -7.18 -36.55 -3.20
CA LEU A 23 -6.37 -37.77 -3.13
C LEU A 23 -5.99 -38.29 -4.53
N GLN A 24 -6.86 -38.10 -5.52
CA GLN A 24 -6.58 -38.49 -6.90
C GLN A 24 -5.65 -37.50 -7.61
N ALA A 25 -5.77 -36.20 -7.33
CA ALA A 25 -4.98 -35.14 -7.96
C ALA A 25 -3.56 -35.05 -7.38
N PHE A 26 -3.42 -35.06 -6.05
CA PHE A 26 -2.14 -34.86 -5.35
C PHE A 26 -1.38 -36.17 -5.12
N LYS A 27 -1.24 -36.98 -6.17
CA LYS A 27 -0.37 -38.14 -6.15
C LYS A 27 1.10 -37.71 -6.29
N PRO A 28 2.07 -38.39 -5.65
CA PRO A 28 3.49 -38.10 -5.81
C PRO A 28 3.92 -38.05 -7.28
N THR A 29 3.39 -38.96 -8.11
CA THR A 29 3.66 -39.02 -9.54
C THR A 29 3.14 -37.79 -10.30
N THR A 30 1.94 -37.29 -9.95
CA THR A 30 1.38 -36.07 -10.54
C THR A 30 2.19 -34.85 -10.15
N ILE A 31 2.60 -34.74 -8.88
CA ILE A 31 3.41 -33.63 -8.38
C ILE A 31 4.80 -33.64 -9.04
N GLN A 32 5.48 -34.78 -9.07
CA GLN A 32 6.78 -34.93 -9.73
C GLN A 32 6.68 -34.64 -11.24
N SER A 33 5.63 -35.10 -11.91
CA SER A 33 5.37 -34.80 -13.32
C SER A 33 5.16 -33.30 -13.54
N ALA A 34 4.38 -32.63 -12.68
CA ALA A 34 4.18 -31.20 -12.74
C ALA A 34 5.50 -30.42 -12.54
N PHE A 35 6.33 -30.83 -11.57
CA PHE A 35 7.62 -30.20 -11.30
C PHE A 35 8.62 -30.41 -12.44
N ARG A 36 8.57 -31.57 -13.10
CA ARG A 36 9.37 -31.84 -14.30
C ARG A 36 8.94 -30.96 -15.47
N LYS A 37 7.62 -30.77 -15.64
CA LYS A 37 7.05 -29.89 -16.68
C LYS A 37 7.35 -28.41 -16.48
N THR A 38 7.61 -27.97 -15.26
CA THR A 38 8.01 -26.59 -14.98
C THR A 38 9.53 -26.44 -14.86
N GLY A 39 10.29 -27.52 -14.97
CA GLY A 39 11.74 -27.49 -14.79
C GLY A 39 12.19 -27.16 -13.37
N ILE A 40 11.31 -27.34 -12.37
CA ILE A 40 11.66 -27.19 -10.95
C ILE A 40 12.49 -28.39 -10.50
N TRP A 41 12.11 -29.59 -10.92
CA TRP A 41 12.82 -30.83 -10.58
C TRP A 41 12.74 -31.88 -11.69
N PRO A 42 13.87 -32.32 -12.27
CA PRO A 42 15.22 -31.73 -12.12
C PRO A 42 15.24 -30.26 -12.55
N ILE A 43 16.17 -29.48 -12.00
CA ILE A 43 16.30 -28.06 -12.33
C ILE A 43 16.64 -27.93 -13.82
N ASN A 44 15.70 -27.40 -14.59
CA ASN A 44 15.88 -27.12 -16.02
C ASN A 44 15.12 -25.83 -16.40
N PRO A 45 15.77 -24.66 -16.34
CA PRO A 45 15.12 -23.37 -16.61
C PRO A 45 14.66 -23.22 -18.07
N GLN A 46 15.25 -23.99 -19.00
CA GLN A 46 14.97 -23.88 -20.43
C GLN A 46 13.49 -24.13 -20.77
N ILE A 47 12.83 -25.03 -20.02
CA ILE A 47 11.42 -25.38 -20.23
C ILE A 47 10.52 -24.15 -20.07
N VAL A 48 10.78 -23.29 -19.08
CA VAL A 48 10.01 -22.07 -18.87
C VAL A 48 10.35 -21.01 -19.91
N MET A 49 11.64 -20.92 -20.29
CA MET A 49 12.09 -19.95 -21.29
C MET A 49 11.45 -20.20 -22.66
N GLU A 50 11.35 -21.46 -23.09
CA GLU A 50 10.67 -21.84 -24.35
C GLU A 50 9.19 -21.47 -24.33
N VAL A 51 8.50 -21.72 -23.21
CA VAL A 51 7.09 -21.34 -23.03
C VAL A 51 6.92 -19.82 -23.08
N LEU A 52 7.82 -19.06 -22.48
CA LEU A 52 7.79 -17.60 -22.52
C LEU A 52 8.05 -17.07 -23.94
N GLN A 53 9.02 -17.62 -24.66
CA GLN A 53 9.31 -17.25 -26.04
C GLN A 53 8.12 -17.53 -26.97
N ALA A 54 7.51 -18.71 -26.87
CA ALA A 54 6.32 -19.07 -27.64
C ALA A 54 5.13 -18.14 -27.34
N ARG A 55 4.93 -17.76 -26.08
CA ARG A 55 3.89 -16.78 -25.70
C ARG A 55 4.21 -15.37 -26.17
N GLN A 56 5.49 -14.99 -26.20
CA GLN A 56 5.91 -13.67 -26.63
C GLN A 56 5.75 -13.47 -28.14
N MET A 57 5.96 -14.52 -28.96
CA MET A 57 5.68 -14.49 -30.40
C MET A 57 4.20 -14.20 -30.72
N HIS A 58 3.28 -14.59 -29.84
CA HIS A 58 1.84 -14.35 -30.01
C HIS A 58 1.30 -13.17 -29.20
N ARG A 59 2.17 -12.32 -28.66
CA ARG A 59 1.73 -11.17 -27.86
C ARG A 59 1.16 -10.09 -28.78
N THR A 60 -0.15 -9.86 -28.67
CA THR A 60 -0.80 -8.65 -29.19
C THR A 60 -0.06 -7.44 -28.63
N THR A 61 0.42 -6.54 -29.51
CA THR A 61 1.13 -5.33 -29.11
C THR A 61 0.30 -4.58 -28.07
N SER A 62 0.79 -4.53 -26.83
CA SER A 62 0.14 -3.73 -25.80
C SER A 62 0.20 -2.27 -26.25
N PRO A 63 -0.91 -1.50 -26.21
CA PRO A 63 -0.87 -0.09 -26.57
C PRO A 63 0.20 0.61 -25.70
N PRO A 64 0.93 1.58 -26.24
CA PRO A 64 1.99 2.26 -25.50
C PRO A 64 1.42 2.79 -24.19
N LEU A 65 2.18 2.61 -23.09
CA LEU A 65 1.87 3.18 -21.80
C LEU A 65 1.75 4.70 -21.95
N ARG A 66 0.53 5.19 -22.10
CA ARG A 66 0.25 6.62 -22.00
C ARG A 66 0.42 7.00 -20.53
N SER A 67 1.30 7.96 -20.29
CA SER A 67 1.55 8.60 -19.01
C SER A 67 0.27 9.21 -18.44
N GLY A 68 -0.52 8.44 -17.69
CA GLY A 68 -1.66 8.94 -16.93
C GLY A 68 -2.78 9.61 -17.76
N PRO A 69 -3.88 10.03 -17.11
CA PRO A 69 -4.94 10.76 -17.79
C PRO A 69 -4.45 12.17 -18.12
N SER A 70 -4.17 12.42 -19.40
CA SER A 70 -4.15 13.77 -19.95
C SER A 70 -5.61 14.25 -20.03
N SER A 71 -6.02 15.05 -19.06
CA SER A 71 -7.23 15.87 -19.17
C SER A 71 -6.90 17.26 -18.67
N SER A 72 -7.07 18.25 -19.55
CA SER A 72 -6.81 19.70 -19.38
C SER A 72 -5.36 20.16 -19.65
N PRO A 73 -5.15 21.20 -20.51
CA PRO A 73 -3.88 21.91 -20.62
C PRO A 73 -3.57 22.78 -19.38
N PHE A 74 -4.52 22.90 -18.45
CA PHE A 74 -4.31 23.50 -17.15
C PHE A 74 -4.04 22.39 -16.13
N GLU A 75 -2.78 22.24 -15.74
CA GLU A 75 -2.40 21.41 -14.58
C GLU A 75 -2.89 22.10 -13.29
N THR A 76 -4.17 21.93 -12.97
CA THR A 76 -4.73 22.41 -11.70
C THR A 76 -4.01 21.73 -10.55
N PRO A 77 -3.40 22.47 -9.60
CA PRO A 77 -2.70 21.87 -8.48
C PRO A 77 -3.70 21.10 -7.59
N LEU A 78 -3.47 19.80 -7.42
CA LEU A 78 -4.35 18.90 -6.66
C LEU A 78 -3.92 18.76 -5.18
N THR A 79 -2.70 19.17 -4.87
CA THR A 79 -2.10 19.03 -3.53
C THR A 79 -1.54 20.36 -3.07
N LEU A 80 -1.55 20.58 -1.75
CA LEU A 80 -0.97 21.79 -1.13
C LEU A 80 0.50 22.01 -1.57
N ARG A 81 1.26 20.92 -1.78
CA ARG A 81 2.63 21.00 -2.28
C ARG A 81 2.70 21.53 -3.71
N GLN A 82 1.81 21.09 -4.59
CA GLN A 82 1.71 21.62 -5.95
C GLN A 82 1.23 23.08 -5.93
N THR A 83 0.28 23.42 -5.05
CA THR A 83 -0.17 24.81 -4.87
C THR A 83 0.97 25.72 -4.46
N ASN A 84 1.79 25.33 -3.47
CA ASN A 84 3.00 26.08 -3.08
C ASN A 84 3.97 26.24 -4.25
N LYS A 85 4.25 25.16 -5.00
CA LYS A 85 5.16 25.23 -6.16
C LYS A 85 4.67 26.22 -7.24
N VAL A 86 3.36 26.27 -7.50
CA VAL A 86 2.77 27.21 -8.46
C VAL A 86 2.82 28.63 -7.91
N ALA A 87 2.53 28.82 -6.62
CA ALA A 87 2.63 30.11 -5.95
C ALA A 87 4.06 30.67 -5.99
N ASP A 88 5.08 29.87 -5.63
CA ASP A 88 6.49 30.27 -5.66
C ASP A 88 6.92 30.70 -7.06
N ARG A 89 6.52 29.93 -8.09
CA ARG A 89 6.80 30.26 -9.49
C ARG A 89 6.18 31.60 -9.85
N LEU A 90 4.90 31.81 -9.52
CA LEU A 90 4.17 33.03 -9.85
C LEU A 90 4.71 34.25 -9.10
N GLU A 91 5.06 34.11 -7.82
CA GLU A 91 5.71 35.17 -7.04
C GLU A 91 7.08 35.55 -7.60
N THR A 92 7.85 34.58 -8.09
CA THR A 92 9.14 34.85 -8.74
C THR A 92 8.94 35.66 -10.02
N THR A 93 8.02 35.23 -10.89
CA THR A 93 7.69 35.96 -12.13
C THR A 93 7.16 37.37 -11.85
N LEU A 94 6.32 37.53 -10.83
CA LEU A 94 5.81 38.84 -10.40
C LEU A 94 6.88 39.81 -9.90
N ARG A 95 8.00 39.30 -9.39
CA ARG A 95 9.13 40.12 -8.95
C ARG A 95 10.06 40.52 -10.09
N GLU A 96 10.19 39.65 -11.09
CA GLU A 96 11.08 39.84 -12.24
C GLU A 96 10.45 40.68 -13.36
N ASP A 97 9.12 40.83 -13.36
CA ASP A 97 8.41 41.62 -14.36
C ASP A 97 8.25 43.09 -13.92
N ASP A 98 9.10 43.95 -14.47
CA ASP A 98 9.10 45.40 -14.26
C ASP A 98 8.02 46.14 -15.08
N GLY A 99 7.37 45.45 -16.04
CA GLY A 99 6.34 46.04 -16.90
C GLY A 99 4.91 45.97 -16.35
N LEU A 100 4.71 45.26 -15.24
CA LEU A 100 3.39 45.10 -14.62
C LEU A 100 2.99 46.31 -13.78
N ASP A 101 1.71 46.66 -13.87
CA ASP A 101 1.10 47.65 -13.00
C ASP A 101 1.26 47.27 -11.51
N CYS A 102 1.56 48.27 -10.69
CA CYS A 102 1.92 48.07 -9.29
C CYS A 102 0.73 47.61 -8.44
N ASP A 103 -0.47 48.08 -8.76
CA ASP A 103 -1.70 47.68 -8.09
C ASP A 103 -2.08 46.25 -8.48
N PHE A 104 -2.02 45.93 -9.78
CA PHE A 104 -2.24 44.56 -10.26
C PHE A 104 -1.28 43.54 -9.61
N ARG A 105 0.02 43.87 -9.52
CA ARG A 105 1.02 43.02 -8.85
C ARG A 105 0.67 42.79 -7.38
N ARG A 106 0.25 43.84 -6.68
CA ARG A 106 -0.14 43.75 -5.27
C ARG A 106 -1.37 42.87 -5.08
N ASP A 107 -2.38 43.03 -5.92
CA ASP A 107 -3.62 42.28 -5.82
C ASP A 107 -3.42 40.81 -6.19
N LEU A 108 -2.58 40.51 -7.18
CA LEU A 108 -2.19 39.13 -7.49
C LEU A 108 -1.39 38.50 -6.35
N GLY A 109 -0.46 39.26 -5.72
CA GLY A 109 0.25 38.81 -4.53
C GLY A 109 -0.68 38.51 -3.35
N ARG A 110 -1.72 39.33 -3.13
CA ARG A 110 -2.77 39.06 -2.13
C ARG A 110 -3.58 37.81 -2.48
N PHE A 111 -3.95 37.64 -3.76
CA PHE A 111 -4.68 36.48 -4.24
C PHE A 111 -3.90 35.17 -4.03
N ILE A 112 -2.60 35.16 -4.32
CA ILE A 112 -1.72 34.00 -4.10
C ILE A 112 -1.68 33.63 -2.62
N ARG A 113 -1.43 34.60 -1.74
CA ARG A 113 -1.39 34.36 -0.28
C ARG A 113 -2.73 33.89 0.25
N GLY A 114 -3.84 34.48 -0.20
CA GLY A 114 -5.20 34.05 0.14
C GLY A 114 -5.48 32.62 -0.30
N SER A 115 -5.11 32.27 -1.54
CA SER A 115 -5.25 30.92 -2.08
C SER A 115 -4.45 29.88 -1.27
N LEU A 116 -3.24 30.23 -0.83
CA LEU A 116 -2.44 29.37 0.05
C LEU A 116 -3.09 29.20 1.43
N SER A 117 -3.60 30.28 2.04
CA SER A 117 -4.32 30.20 3.32
C SER A 117 -5.50 29.24 3.22
N LEU A 118 -6.37 29.44 2.22
CA LEU A 118 -7.53 28.58 1.98
C LEU A 118 -7.14 27.12 1.72
N ALA A 119 -6.08 26.88 0.94
CA ALA A 119 -5.60 25.52 0.70
C ALA A 119 -5.11 24.86 2.00
N THR A 120 -4.41 25.59 2.87
CA THR A 120 -3.96 25.05 4.17
C THR A 120 -5.12 24.75 5.10
N GLU A 121 -6.09 25.67 5.21
CA GLU A 121 -7.32 25.48 5.98
C GLU A 121 -8.13 24.29 5.48
N LEU A 122 -8.26 24.12 4.15
CA LEU A 122 -8.95 22.98 3.56
C LEU A 122 -8.28 21.64 3.94
N VAL A 123 -6.96 21.60 3.97
CA VAL A 123 -6.23 20.39 4.37
C VAL A 123 -6.44 20.11 5.87
N GLN A 124 -6.45 21.13 6.72
CA GLN A 124 -6.73 20.98 8.15
C GLN A 124 -8.16 20.51 8.41
N THR A 125 -9.15 21.20 7.84
CA THR A 125 -10.58 20.84 7.96
C THR A 125 -10.87 19.43 7.47
N LYS A 126 -10.27 18.97 6.36
CA LYS A 126 -10.38 17.58 5.91
C LYS A 126 -9.84 16.57 6.93
N ARG A 127 -8.72 16.89 7.61
CA ARG A 127 -8.18 16.02 8.67
C ARG A 127 -9.10 15.97 9.88
N ASP A 128 -9.62 17.12 10.30
CA ASP A 128 -10.51 17.20 11.46
C ASP A 128 -11.84 16.52 11.18
N LEU A 129 -12.40 16.68 9.98
CA LEU A 129 -13.57 15.94 9.53
C LEU A 129 -13.32 14.42 9.50
N GLY A 130 -12.12 13.99 9.13
CA GLY A 130 -11.72 12.58 9.24
C GLY A 130 -11.73 12.08 10.68
N ARG A 131 -11.20 12.88 11.62
CA ARG A 131 -11.19 12.56 13.06
C ARG A 131 -12.59 12.52 13.65
N THR A 132 -13.43 13.51 13.36
CA THR A 132 -14.81 13.57 13.87
C THR A 132 -15.64 12.40 13.35
N LYS A 133 -15.56 12.09 12.04
CA LYS A 133 -16.23 10.91 11.47
C LYS A 133 -15.75 9.60 12.09
N MET A 134 -14.45 9.48 12.38
CA MET A 134 -13.92 8.28 13.05
C MET A 134 -14.42 8.17 14.50
N ALA A 135 -14.44 9.27 15.25
CA ALA A 135 -14.97 9.32 16.59
C ALA A 135 -16.47 8.98 16.61
N GLU A 136 -17.24 9.54 15.68
CA GLU A 136 -18.66 9.26 15.51
C GLU A 136 -18.92 7.78 15.19
N ARG A 137 -18.19 7.20 14.22
CA ARG A 137 -18.28 5.76 13.92
C ARG A 137 -17.96 4.89 15.13
N THR A 138 -16.92 5.26 15.88
CA THR A 138 -16.53 4.54 17.10
C THR A 138 -17.63 4.64 18.17
N GLN A 139 -18.25 5.82 18.31
CA GLN A 139 -19.35 6.04 19.24
C GLN A 139 -20.61 5.28 18.82
N GLN A 140 -20.97 5.30 17.53
CA GLN A 140 -22.08 4.51 16.98
C GLN A 140 -21.85 3.02 17.21
N GLN A 141 -20.65 2.50 16.96
CA GLN A 141 -20.29 1.11 17.25
C GLN A 141 -20.46 0.80 18.73
N ARG A 142 -19.94 1.65 19.64
CA ARG A 142 -20.11 1.47 21.09
C ARG A 142 -21.59 1.49 21.51
N ARG A 143 -22.40 2.38 20.95
CA ARG A 143 -23.85 2.44 21.22
C ARG A 143 -24.58 1.19 20.73
N SER A 144 -24.26 0.72 19.52
CA SER A 144 -24.83 -0.51 18.96
C SER A 144 -24.52 -1.74 19.83
N MET A 145 -23.31 -1.80 20.40
CA MET A 145 -22.90 -2.88 21.31
C MET A 145 -23.50 -2.75 22.71
N LYS A 146 -23.68 -1.52 23.23
CA LYS A 146 -24.26 -1.26 24.55
C LYS A 146 -25.77 -1.56 24.60
N ASN A 147 -26.47 -1.33 23.50
CA ASN A 147 -27.91 -1.60 23.39
C ASN A 147 -28.23 -3.03 22.90
N ALA A 148 -27.22 -3.88 22.72
CA ALA A 148 -27.41 -5.32 22.61
C ALA A 148 -27.70 -5.92 24.00
N GLN A 149 -28.70 -5.38 24.70
CA GLN A 149 -29.28 -6.05 25.84
C GLN A 149 -29.95 -7.30 25.27
N LEU A 150 -29.49 -8.50 25.66
CA LEU A 150 -30.31 -9.71 25.51
C LEU A 150 -31.67 -9.34 26.12
N GLN A 151 -32.71 -9.28 25.29
CA GLN A 151 -34.08 -9.09 25.75
C GLN A 151 -34.26 -10.02 26.94
N SER A 152 -34.45 -9.44 28.13
CA SER A 152 -34.71 -10.19 29.36
C SER A 152 -36.02 -10.95 29.13
N GLY A 153 -35.91 -12.22 28.71
CA GLY A 153 -37.05 -13.08 28.35
C GLY A 153 -37.11 -13.56 26.90
N GLY A 154 -36.17 -13.17 26.02
CA GLY A 154 -36.06 -13.73 24.66
C GLY A 154 -35.29 -15.05 24.66
N VAL A 155 -35.86 -16.13 24.10
CA VAL A 155 -35.16 -17.42 23.95
C VAL A 155 -34.00 -17.23 22.97
N LEU A 156 -32.76 -17.31 23.47
CA LEU A 156 -31.55 -17.29 22.64
C LEU A 156 -31.63 -18.44 21.63
N THR A 157 -31.76 -18.09 20.35
CA THR A 157 -31.85 -19.09 19.29
C THR A 157 -30.48 -19.73 19.07
N ILE A 158 -30.42 -21.03 18.78
CA ILE A 158 -29.15 -21.77 18.52
C ILE A 158 -28.26 -21.04 17.48
N ALA A 159 -28.87 -20.45 16.45
CA ALA A 159 -28.17 -19.67 15.43
C ALA A 159 -27.45 -18.43 16.02
N GLN A 160 -28.12 -17.69 16.91
CA GLN A 160 -27.54 -16.54 17.62
C GLN A 160 -26.41 -17.00 18.55
N GLY A 161 -26.58 -18.13 19.23
CA GLY A 161 -25.51 -18.76 20.04
C GLY A 161 -24.25 -19.03 19.24
N ARG A 162 -24.40 -19.66 18.06
CA ARG A 162 -23.28 -19.95 17.15
C ARG A 162 -22.62 -18.67 16.60
N GLU A 163 -23.40 -17.65 16.30
CA GLU A 163 -22.87 -16.36 15.82
C GLU A 163 -22.04 -15.65 16.90
N MET A 164 -22.47 -15.70 18.17
CA MET A 164 -21.70 -15.14 19.28
C MET A 164 -20.36 -15.85 19.48
N VAL A 165 -20.33 -17.18 19.37
CA VAL A 165 -19.08 -17.96 19.44
C VAL A 165 -18.15 -17.55 18.29
N ARG A 166 -18.66 -17.50 17.06
CA ARG A 166 -17.87 -17.03 15.91
C ARG A 166 -17.29 -15.64 16.10
N LYS A 167 -18.09 -14.68 16.59
CA LYS A 167 -17.60 -13.32 16.85
C LYS A 167 -16.51 -13.31 17.91
N ARG A 168 -16.64 -14.12 18.96
CA ARG A 168 -15.60 -14.27 19.99
C ARG A 168 -14.29 -14.80 19.39
N ASP A 169 -14.36 -15.86 18.59
CA ASP A 169 -13.19 -16.45 17.94
C ASP A 169 -12.53 -15.43 16.98
N GLU A 170 -13.33 -14.72 16.19
CA GLU A 170 -12.85 -13.65 15.30
C GLU A 170 -12.19 -12.49 16.08
N GLU A 171 -12.74 -12.10 17.23
CA GLU A 171 -12.15 -11.10 18.12
C GLU A 171 -10.82 -11.56 18.73
N GLU A 172 -10.71 -12.82 19.14
CA GLU A 172 -9.47 -13.40 19.67
C GLU A 172 -8.38 -13.45 18.59
N VAL A 173 -8.71 -13.88 17.37
CA VAL A 173 -7.79 -13.84 16.22
C VAL A 173 -7.35 -12.41 15.91
N ASN A 174 -8.28 -11.44 15.93
CA ASN A 174 -7.95 -10.04 15.68
C ASN A 174 -7.06 -9.43 16.77
N LYS A 175 -7.27 -9.80 18.04
CA LYS A 175 -6.37 -9.41 19.15
C LYS A 175 -4.97 -9.98 18.93
N ALA A 176 -4.86 -11.26 18.57
CA ALA A 176 -3.57 -11.88 18.27
C ALA A 176 -2.84 -11.18 17.11
N ARG A 177 -3.56 -10.86 16.02
CA ARG A 177 -3.00 -10.09 14.88
C ARG A 177 -2.45 -8.73 15.31
N ARG A 178 -3.18 -7.98 16.14
CA ARG A 178 -2.73 -6.67 16.65
C ARG A 178 -1.45 -6.78 17.49
N VAL A 179 -1.32 -7.84 18.29
CA VAL A 179 -0.09 -8.08 19.09
C VAL A 179 1.11 -8.35 18.18
N ILE A 180 0.93 -9.15 17.13
CA ILE A 180 1.99 -9.44 16.14
C ILE A 180 2.41 -8.16 15.42
N GLU A 181 1.46 -7.38 14.90
CA GLU A 181 1.74 -6.14 14.19
C GLU A 181 2.45 -5.10 15.10
N ALA A 182 2.05 -5.00 16.37
CA ALA A 182 2.72 -4.16 17.35
C ALA A 182 4.17 -4.64 17.63
N ALA A 183 4.40 -5.95 17.71
CA ALA A 183 5.73 -6.50 17.88
C ALA A 183 6.63 -6.24 16.66
N GLU A 184 6.10 -6.42 15.44
CA GLU A 184 6.82 -6.16 14.18
C GLU A 184 7.19 -4.67 14.03
N THR A 185 6.26 -3.77 14.29
CA THR A 185 6.50 -2.32 14.24
C THR A 185 7.53 -1.89 15.28
N LYS A 186 7.48 -2.44 16.50
CA LYS A 186 8.50 -2.23 17.54
C LYS A 186 9.86 -2.75 17.09
N ALA A 187 9.95 -3.96 16.54
CA ALA A 187 11.18 -4.53 16.03
C ALA A 187 11.78 -3.69 14.89
N ARG A 188 10.95 -3.20 13.96
CA ARG A 188 11.36 -2.30 12.89
C ARG A 188 11.91 -0.97 13.43
N SER A 189 11.23 -0.38 14.41
CA SER A 189 11.67 0.85 15.07
C SER A 189 13.01 0.66 15.79
N MET A 190 13.18 -0.47 16.49
CA MET A 190 14.45 -0.81 17.13
C MET A 190 15.59 -0.96 16.13
N ARG A 191 15.38 -1.69 15.03
CA ARG A 191 16.39 -1.79 13.94
C ARG A 191 16.77 -0.42 13.40
N LYS A 192 15.78 0.44 13.14
CA LYS A 192 16.02 1.82 12.67
C LYS A 192 16.87 2.61 13.67
N LYS A 193 16.58 2.54 14.98
CA LYS A 193 17.39 3.18 16.02
C LYS A 193 18.83 2.67 16.03
N CYS A 194 19.04 1.35 15.94
CA CYS A 194 20.38 0.77 15.87
C CYS A 194 21.17 1.31 14.66
N PHE A 195 20.55 1.40 13.48
CA PHE A 195 21.18 1.99 12.30
C PHE A 195 21.47 3.49 12.48
N GLU A 196 20.57 4.25 13.08
CA GLU A 196 20.77 5.67 13.37
C GLU A 196 21.93 5.91 14.36
N ASP A 197 22.03 5.12 15.42
CA ASP A 197 23.09 5.23 16.41
C ASP A 197 24.44 4.79 15.85
N ALA A 198 24.47 3.72 15.04
CA ALA A 198 25.66 3.33 14.28
C ALA A 198 26.10 4.45 13.31
N ALA A 199 25.15 5.08 12.61
CA ALA A 199 25.42 6.20 11.72
C ALA A 199 25.95 7.43 12.48
N LYS A 200 25.46 7.72 13.69
CA LYS A 200 26.00 8.78 14.56
C LYS A 200 27.45 8.50 14.98
N LYS A 201 27.75 7.29 15.45
CA LYS A 201 29.13 6.89 15.78
C LYS A 201 30.06 6.98 14.57
N ALA A 202 29.60 6.51 13.41
CA ALA A 202 30.38 6.62 12.17
C ALA A 202 30.64 8.08 11.76
N ARG A 203 29.71 9.00 11.99
CA ARG A 203 29.94 10.45 11.80
C ARG A 203 31.02 10.98 12.75
N GLN A 204 30.94 10.64 14.04
CA GLN A 204 31.96 11.03 15.02
C GLN A 204 33.35 10.52 14.63
N TRP A 205 33.48 9.27 14.20
CA TRP A 205 34.76 8.71 13.77
C TRP A 205 35.31 9.35 12.50
N ARG A 206 34.47 9.82 11.58
CA ARG A 206 34.93 10.61 10.41
C ARG A 206 35.39 12.00 10.82
N ALA A 207 34.70 12.64 11.75
CA ALA A 207 35.11 13.94 12.28
C ALA A 207 36.44 13.85 13.07
N SER A 208 36.71 12.72 13.72
CA SER A 208 37.97 12.44 14.42
C SER A 208 39.02 11.73 13.55
N GLU A 209 38.85 11.74 12.22
CA GLU A 209 39.76 11.14 11.20
C GLU A 209 40.08 9.64 11.38
N ARG A 210 39.34 8.93 12.21
CA ARG A 210 39.51 7.49 12.45
C ARG A 210 38.88 6.63 11.34
N LEU A 211 37.99 7.22 10.55
CA LEU A 211 37.31 6.57 9.42
C LEU A 211 37.39 7.46 8.18
N SER A 212 37.64 6.85 7.02
CA SER A 212 37.65 7.57 5.73
C SER A 212 36.27 8.15 5.37
N ARG A 213 36.30 9.16 4.50
CA ARG A 213 35.09 9.83 3.97
C ARG A 213 34.19 8.79 3.30
N ALA A 214 32.88 8.85 3.53
CA ALA A 214 32.00 7.84 2.92
C ALA A 214 31.72 8.13 1.44
N GLU A 215 31.80 7.05 0.67
CA GLU A 215 31.48 6.97 -0.75
C GLU A 215 30.12 6.30 -0.92
N ILE A 216 29.33 6.82 -1.86
CA ILE A 216 28.11 6.19 -2.36
C ILE A 216 28.43 5.69 -3.76
N CYS A 217 28.48 4.37 -3.94
CA CYS A 217 28.50 3.74 -5.26
C CYS A 217 27.05 3.62 -5.75
N ASP A 218 26.71 4.40 -6.77
CA ASP A 218 25.40 4.34 -7.43
C ASP A 218 25.60 3.64 -8.79
N SER A 219 24.86 2.56 -9.06
CA SER A 219 25.08 1.69 -10.25
C SER A 219 24.97 2.44 -11.58
N GLU A 220 24.27 3.57 -11.60
CA GLU A 220 24.02 4.38 -12.79
C GLU A 220 24.87 5.67 -12.85
N ARG A 221 25.40 6.15 -11.72
CA ARG A 221 26.03 7.49 -11.62
C ARG A 221 27.48 7.46 -11.14
N GLY A 222 28.06 6.27 -10.97
CA GLY A 222 29.41 6.08 -10.48
C GLY A 222 29.57 6.35 -8.98
N THR A 223 30.80 6.47 -8.53
CA THR A 223 31.15 6.69 -7.13
C THR A 223 31.09 8.18 -6.81
N ARG A 224 30.28 8.56 -5.82
CA ARG A 224 30.21 9.96 -5.35
C ARG A 224 30.47 10.05 -3.86
N TRP A 225 31.22 11.06 -3.46
CA TRP A 225 31.42 11.38 -2.05
C TRP A 225 30.15 11.97 -1.45
N LEU A 226 29.83 11.57 -0.23
CA LEU A 226 28.76 12.21 0.52
C LEU A 226 29.19 13.67 0.80
N LYS A 227 28.42 14.62 0.24
CA LYS A 227 28.73 16.07 0.32
C LYS A 227 28.69 16.64 1.74
N ARG A 228 28.10 15.92 2.70
CA ARG A 228 28.07 16.31 4.11
C ARG A 228 28.62 15.17 4.98
N PHE A 229 29.65 15.48 5.75
CA PHE A 229 29.94 14.86 7.04
C PHE A 229 29.99 15.96 8.07
#